data_AF-A0AAD4GC93-F1
#
_entry.id   AF-A0AAD4GC93-F1
#
_cell.length_a   1.000
_cell.length_b   1.000
_cell.length_c   1.000
_cell.angle_alpha   90.00
_cell.angle_beta   90.00
_cell.angle_gamma   90.00
#
_symmetry.space_group_name_H-M   'P 1'
#
loop_
_entity.id
_entity.type
_entity.pdbx_description
1 polymer ?
#
loop_
_entity_poly.entity_id
_entity_poly.type
_entity_poly.pdbx_seq_one_letter_code
_entity_poly.pdbx_strand_id
1 'polypeptide(L)'
;MVHHPDQDESCNESSGANPATDEDSEASDGEEILSALRVPAADTDIAELWKAVSLCQKALTETRGKLIVATKDLCTLDAALPAKKRKGILNKMGPLNDNIGHVAKKFTMLYCLWVIDGLFPIMNVNNPNVDLQSAVRWDSDEAKRSAVLMELFLVMPESLHKEMVKYKLFGSVFTTVLNQERSNMLHAVKEASPLIFATLKVPDAIIFASPAHKRDDLDMWQLSMKEGMYHRLAPILFADPNQAMWDGFLKSPVLVNIESELKPIKNTLTNAKSHGGPRARGQLHGIKSVTEGLIALAARYLLTPDPKLQSMGSETKIPYEADYDFYLQHLLKQSTWAIGTIHFFNTGVFGDKGDKASSTVSEKTHSCSHSHMHMGRQFS
;
A
#
# COMPACT_ATOMS: atom_id res chain seq x y z
N MET A 1 60.12 -26.73 -32.19
CA MET A 1 60.87 -25.73 -31.38
C MET A 1 59.84 -24.72 -30.92
N VAL A 2 59.38 -24.63 -29.69
CA VAL A 2 59.98 -24.95 -28.39
C VAL A 2 58.98 -25.70 -27.51
N HIS A 3 59.55 -26.51 -26.63
CA HIS A 3 58.99 -27.52 -25.73
C HIS A 3 58.32 -26.93 -24.46
N HIS A 4 57.23 -27.59 -24.01
CA HIS A 4 56.90 -28.02 -22.63
C HIS A 4 56.84 -27.02 -21.44
N PRO A 5 56.28 -27.42 -20.27
CA PRO A 5 55.16 -28.32 -19.98
C PRO A 5 54.24 -27.84 -18.83
N ASP A 6 53.26 -28.70 -18.53
CA ASP A 6 52.46 -28.83 -17.31
C ASP A 6 53.24 -28.63 -15.99
N GLN A 7 52.55 -28.08 -14.99
CA GLN A 7 52.83 -28.35 -13.58
C GLN A 7 51.52 -28.66 -12.85
N ASP A 8 51.39 -29.94 -12.51
CA ASP A 8 50.60 -30.48 -11.42
C ASP A 8 51.07 -29.88 -10.08
N GLU A 9 50.15 -29.35 -9.29
CA GLU A 9 50.35 -29.16 -7.84
C GLU A 9 49.28 -29.97 -7.10
N SER A 10 49.68 -31.19 -6.72
CA SER A 10 49.05 -31.94 -5.64
C SER A 10 49.59 -31.40 -4.31
N CYS A 11 48.70 -30.97 -3.41
CA CYS A 11 49.03 -30.89 -1.98
C CYS A 11 48.12 -31.85 -1.21
N ASN A 12 48.76 -32.91 -0.76
CA ASN A 12 48.25 -33.90 0.18
C ASN A 12 48.41 -33.37 1.63
N GLU A 13 47.39 -33.66 2.44
CA GLU A 13 47.37 -33.87 3.90
C GLU A 13 48.07 -32.91 4.89
N SER A 14 47.27 -32.34 5.80
CA SER A 14 47.67 -32.12 7.20
C SER A 14 46.44 -32.02 8.13
N SER A 15 46.25 -33.09 8.89
CA SER A 15 45.97 -33.13 10.34
C SER A 15 44.87 -32.22 10.95
N GLY A 16 43.74 -32.87 11.26
CA GLY A 16 43.23 -33.04 12.63
C GLY A 16 42.93 -31.80 13.49
N ALA A 17 41.64 -31.47 13.60
CA ALA A 17 41.01 -31.06 14.85
C ALA A 17 39.48 -31.18 14.70
N ASN A 18 38.87 -32.16 15.38
CA ASN A 18 37.42 -32.20 15.58
C ASN A 18 37.05 -31.15 16.64
N PRO A 19 36.21 -30.15 16.35
CA PRO A 19 35.52 -29.43 17.40
C PRO A 19 34.35 -30.30 17.89
N ALA A 20 34.36 -30.62 19.18
CA ALA A 20 33.21 -31.18 19.85
C ALA A 20 32.03 -30.20 19.70
N THR A 21 30.95 -30.67 19.08
CA THR A 21 29.68 -29.98 18.97
C THR A 21 28.96 -30.05 20.30
N ASP A 22 28.97 -28.95 21.07
CA ASP A 22 28.00 -28.68 22.13
C ASP A 22 26.67 -28.26 21.47
N GLU A 23 25.82 -29.23 21.14
CA GLU A 23 24.49 -29.01 20.55
C GLU A 23 23.34 -29.00 21.60
N ASP A 24 23.64 -29.12 22.89
CA ASP A 24 22.62 -29.33 23.94
C ASP A 24 22.08 -28.06 24.64
N SER A 25 22.46 -26.85 24.21
CA SER A 25 22.10 -25.61 24.94
C SER A 25 20.85 -24.87 24.40
N GLU A 26 20.50 -25.03 23.12
CA GLU A 26 19.44 -24.18 22.52
C GLU A 26 18.00 -24.65 22.81
N ALA A 27 17.79 -25.91 23.16
CA ALA A 27 16.45 -26.44 23.43
C ALA A 27 15.85 -25.91 24.75
N SER A 28 16.69 -25.47 25.71
CA SER A 28 16.25 -25.03 27.04
C SER A 28 15.58 -23.64 27.04
N ASP A 29 16.03 -22.72 26.17
CA ASP A 29 15.54 -21.34 26.14
C ASP A 29 14.07 -21.22 25.67
N GLY A 30 13.63 -22.13 24.79
CA GLY A 30 12.30 -22.06 24.17
C GLY A 30 11.16 -22.42 25.12
N GLU A 31 11.35 -23.42 25.98
CA GLU A 31 10.34 -23.84 26.96
C GLU A 31 10.17 -22.81 28.09
N GLU A 32 11.23 -22.11 28.48
CA GLU A 32 11.16 -21.04 29.48
C GLU A 32 10.34 -19.83 28.98
N ILE A 33 10.48 -19.49 27.69
CA ILE A 33 9.68 -18.43 27.08
C ILE A 33 8.21 -18.83 26.94
N LEU A 34 7.92 -20.05 26.49
CA LEU A 34 6.54 -20.54 26.34
C LEU A 34 5.82 -20.70 27.68
N SER A 35 6.55 -21.03 28.74
CA SER A 35 6.00 -21.08 30.10
C SER A 35 5.76 -19.69 30.68
N ALA A 36 6.60 -18.70 30.39
CA ALA A 36 6.37 -17.29 30.76
C ALA A 36 5.18 -16.65 30.03
N LEU A 37 4.83 -17.13 28.84
CA LEU A 37 3.69 -16.67 28.05
C LEU A 37 2.34 -17.28 28.47
N ARG A 38 2.31 -18.23 29.42
CA ARG A 38 1.04 -18.75 29.95
C ARG A 38 0.31 -17.64 30.72
N VAL A 39 -0.92 -17.35 30.27
CA VAL A 39 -1.79 -16.38 30.93
C VAL A 39 -2.12 -16.90 32.34
N PRO A 40 -1.77 -16.15 33.41
CA PRO A 40 -2.10 -16.55 34.76
C PRO A 40 -3.62 -16.68 34.97
N ALA A 41 -4.04 -17.58 35.86
CA ALA A 41 -5.44 -17.76 36.20
C ALA A 41 -6.01 -16.49 36.88
N ALA A 42 -7.32 -16.27 36.80
CA ALA A 42 -7.97 -15.04 37.30
C ALA A 42 -7.80 -14.80 38.82
N ASP A 43 -7.43 -15.83 39.57
CA ASP A 43 -7.19 -15.85 41.01
C ASP A 43 -5.69 -15.83 41.38
N THR A 44 -4.79 -15.62 40.41
CA THR A 44 -3.34 -15.61 40.63
C THR A 44 -2.91 -14.46 41.53
N ASP A 45 -2.05 -14.74 42.51
CA ASP A 45 -1.54 -13.75 43.44
C ASP A 45 -0.74 -12.64 42.71
N ILE A 46 -0.79 -11.43 43.29
CA ILE A 46 -0.12 -10.25 42.72
C ILE A 46 1.40 -10.47 42.61
N ALA A 47 2.03 -11.20 43.55
CA ALA A 47 3.46 -11.46 43.48
C ALA A 47 3.82 -12.39 42.30
N GLU A 48 2.98 -13.38 42.00
CA GLU A 48 3.16 -14.27 40.85
C GLU A 48 2.99 -13.51 39.53
N LEU A 49 2.01 -12.60 39.46
CA LEU A 49 1.83 -11.69 38.32
C LEU A 49 3.08 -10.82 38.07
N TRP A 50 3.64 -10.20 39.11
CA TRP A 50 4.86 -9.40 38.97
C TRP A 50 6.06 -10.23 38.52
N LYS A 51 6.18 -11.46 39.04
CA LYS A 51 7.23 -12.40 38.62
C LYS A 51 7.10 -12.76 37.14
N ALA A 52 5.89 -13.05 36.67
CA ALA A 52 5.61 -13.33 35.26
C ALA A 52 5.92 -12.11 34.36
N VAL A 53 5.51 -10.91 34.77
CA VAL A 53 5.84 -9.66 34.03
C VAL A 53 7.35 -9.45 33.95
N SER A 54 8.09 -9.65 35.04
CA SER A 54 9.55 -9.53 35.05
C SER A 54 10.23 -10.54 34.13
N LEU A 55 9.73 -11.77 34.07
CA LEU A 55 10.24 -12.80 33.14
C LEU A 55 9.95 -12.42 31.68
N CYS A 56 8.74 -11.99 31.36
CA CYS A 56 8.38 -11.51 30.03
C CYS A 56 9.22 -10.31 29.57
N GLN A 57 9.46 -9.34 30.46
CA GLN A 57 10.32 -8.19 30.17
C GLN A 57 11.77 -8.59 29.91
N LYS A 58 12.29 -9.55 30.68
CA LYS A 58 13.64 -10.12 30.49
C LYS A 58 13.73 -10.81 29.12
N ALA A 59 12.82 -11.72 28.82
CA ALA A 59 12.76 -12.44 27.55
C ALA A 59 12.61 -11.50 26.35
N LEU A 60 11.79 -10.45 26.47
CA LEU A 60 11.64 -9.42 25.43
C LEU A 60 12.95 -8.67 25.18
N THR A 61 13.67 -8.30 26.25
CA THR A 61 14.94 -7.59 26.16
C THR A 61 16.02 -8.45 25.51
N GLU A 62 16.11 -9.72 25.90
CA GLU A 62 17.04 -10.70 25.30
C GLU A 62 16.72 -10.93 23.82
N THR A 63 15.44 -11.15 23.49
CA THR A 63 15.00 -11.33 22.09
C THR A 63 15.32 -10.10 21.24
N ARG A 64 15.11 -8.89 21.77
CA ARG A 64 15.52 -7.65 21.10
C ARG A 64 17.04 -7.56 20.91
N GLY A 65 17.82 -7.98 21.90
CA GLY A 65 19.27 -8.08 21.79
C GLY A 65 19.70 -9.01 20.66
N LYS A 66 19.17 -10.25 20.64
CA LYS A 66 19.41 -11.25 19.58
C LYS A 66 19.01 -10.70 18.20
N LEU A 67 17.87 -10.02 18.08
CA LEU A 67 17.41 -9.40 16.83
C LEU A 67 18.34 -8.29 16.32
N ILE A 68 18.84 -7.42 17.22
CA ILE A 68 19.80 -6.36 16.87
C ILE A 68 21.10 -6.96 16.35
N VAL A 69 21.63 -8.00 17.01
CA VAL A 69 22.84 -8.71 16.57
C VAL A 69 22.63 -9.34 15.20
N ALA A 70 21.56 -10.13 15.03
CA ALA A 70 21.24 -10.74 13.74
C ALA A 70 21.06 -9.72 12.61
N THR A 71 20.47 -8.55 12.91
CA THR A 71 20.33 -7.45 11.95
C THR A 71 21.69 -6.89 11.54
N LYS A 72 22.61 -6.68 12.50
CA LYS A 72 23.98 -6.22 12.23
C LYS A 72 24.77 -7.24 11.41
N ASP A 73 24.63 -8.52 11.74
CA ASP A 73 25.30 -9.60 11.02
C ASP A 73 24.78 -9.69 9.59
N LEU A 74 23.46 -9.58 9.39
CA LEU A 74 22.85 -9.54 8.06
C LEU A 74 23.33 -8.33 7.26
N CYS A 75 23.42 -7.13 7.87
CA CYS A 75 24.01 -5.96 7.21
C CYS A 75 25.49 -6.16 6.85
N THR A 76 26.26 -6.83 7.70
CA THR A 76 27.69 -7.12 7.48
C THR A 76 27.87 -8.13 6.35
N LEU A 77 27.08 -9.21 6.35
CA LEU A 77 27.02 -10.20 5.28
C LEU A 77 26.59 -9.56 3.96
N ASP A 78 25.56 -8.72 3.98
CA ASP A 78 25.13 -8.01 2.78
C ASP A 78 26.26 -7.11 2.26
N ALA A 79 26.90 -6.33 3.13
CA ALA A 79 28.05 -5.49 2.76
C ALA A 79 29.22 -6.30 2.17
N ALA A 80 29.49 -7.49 2.70
CA ALA A 80 30.54 -8.39 2.23
C ALA A 80 30.23 -9.06 0.88
N LEU A 81 28.95 -9.14 0.48
CA LEU A 81 28.59 -9.71 -0.82
C LEU A 81 29.04 -8.79 -1.97
N PRO A 82 29.78 -9.31 -2.96
CA PRO A 82 30.16 -8.53 -4.14
C PRO A 82 28.93 -7.97 -4.86
N ALA A 83 28.97 -6.71 -5.28
CA ALA A 83 27.84 -6.04 -5.96
C ALA A 83 27.30 -6.82 -7.17
N LYS A 84 28.17 -7.54 -7.91
CA LYS A 84 27.79 -8.44 -9.01
C LYS A 84 27.00 -9.68 -8.54
N LYS A 85 27.31 -10.25 -7.36
CA LYS A 85 26.57 -11.37 -6.77
C LYS A 85 25.25 -10.94 -6.13
N ARG A 86 25.18 -9.74 -5.52
CA ARG A 86 23.91 -9.16 -5.03
C ARG A 86 22.89 -9.02 -6.15
N LYS A 87 23.29 -8.47 -7.31
CA LYS A 87 22.45 -8.45 -8.51
C LYS A 87 22.16 -9.85 -9.07
N GLY A 88 23.13 -10.76 -9.06
CA GLY A 88 22.97 -12.10 -9.63
C GLY A 88 22.04 -13.05 -8.84
N ILE A 89 22.02 -12.97 -7.51
CA ILE A 89 21.14 -13.78 -6.65
C ILE A 89 19.72 -13.20 -6.64
N LEU A 90 19.59 -11.87 -6.61
CA LEU A 90 18.29 -11.19 -6.75
C LEU A 90 17.70 -11.33 -8.15
N ASN A 91 18.50 -11.36 -9.22
CA ASN A 91 18.02 -11.59 -10.59
C ASN A 91 17.75 -13.08 -10.89
N LYS A 92 18.23 -14.02 -10.05
CA LYS A 92 17.90 -15.45 -10.16
C LYS A 92 16.55 -15.80 -9.52
N MET A 93 15.89 -14.83 -8.88
CA MET A 93 14.53 -14.97 -8.33
C MET A 93 13.46 -15.27 -9.39
N GLY A 94 13.83 -15.19 -10.68
CA GLY A 94 13.13 -15.85 -11.77
C GLY A 94 11.90 -15.08 -12.28
N PRO A 95 11.39 -15.47 -13.46
CA PRO A 95 10.21 -14.84 -14.08
C PRO A 95 8.97 -14.79 -13.18
N LEU A 96 8.86 -15.72 -12.22
CA LEU A 96 7.76 -15.74 -11.26
C LEU A 96 7.79 -14.52 -10.33
N ASN A 97 8.95 -14.15 -9.79
CA ASN A 97 9.05 -13.02 -8.87
C ASN A 97 8.86 -11.68 -9.58
N ASP A 98 9.26 -11.60 -10.85
CA ASP A 98 8.94 -10.46 -11.71
C ASP A 98 7.42 -10.32 -11.91
N ASN A 99 6.72 -11.44 -12.15
CA ASN A 99 5.27 -11.45 -12.29
C ASN A 99 4.56 -11.06 -10.98
N ILE A 100 4.98 -11.62 -9.84
CA ILE A 100 4.48 -11.25 -8.51
C ILE A 100 4.71 -9.76 -8.26
N GLY A 101 5.92 -9.27 -8.58
CA GLY A 101 6.28 -7.87 -8.45
C GLY A 101 5.43 -6.95 -9.33
N HIS A 102 5.10 -7.36 -10.55
CA HIS A 102 4.19 -6.59 -11.42
C HIS A 102 2.80 -6.46 -10.81
N VAL A 103 2.26 -7.55 -10.25
CA VAL A 103 0.95 -7.52 -9.57
C VAL A 103 1.02 -6.67 -8.29
N ALA A 104 2.07 -6.82 -7.48
CA ALA A 104 2.26 -6.03 -6.27
C ALA A 104 2.26 -4.52 -6.57
N LYS A 105 2.98 -4.08 -7.61
CA LYS A 105 2.98 -2.68 -8.05
C LYS A 105 1.58 -2.21 -8.44
N LYS A 106 0.90 -2.97 -9.30
CA LYS A 106 -0.46 -2.65 -9.74
C LYS A 106 -1.46 -2.61 -8.57
N PHE A 107 -1.36 -3.55 -7.65
CA PHE A 107 -2.16 -3.61 -6.43
C PHE A 107 -1.92 -2.39 -5.54
N THR A 108 -0.66 -2.01 -5.34
CA THR A 108 -0.26 -0.83 -4.55
C THR A 108 -0.85 0.45 -5.12
N MET A 109 -0.81 0.59 -6.45
CA MET A 109 -1.35 1.76 -7.13
C MET A 109 -2.88 1.82 -7.03
N LEU A 110 -3.58 0.68 -7.12
CA LEU A 110 -5.03 0.70 -7.32
C LEU A 110 -5.86 0.42 -6.06
N TYR A 111 -5.36 -0.36 -5.09
CA TYR A 111 -6.24 -0.94 -4.08
C TYR A 111 -5.79 -0.71 -2.65
N CYS A 112 -4.50 -0.91 -2.34
CA CYS A 112 -4.05 -0.78 -0.96
C CYS A 112 -2.57 -0.45 -0.86
N LEU A 113 -2.22 0.49 0.02
CA LEU A 113 -0.84 0.92 0.24
C LEU A 113 -0.10 0.07 1.27
N TRP A 114 -0.81 -0.73 2.05
CA TRP A 114 -0.25 -1.56 3.11
C TRP A 114 -0.64 -3.02 2.90
N VAL A 115 0.26 -3.91 3.29
CA VAL A 115 -0.09 -5.32 3.42
C VAL A 115 -0.73 -5.48 4.80
N ILE A 116 -1.98 -5.93 4.84
CA ILE A 116 -2.69 -6.17 6.10
C ILE A 116 -2.04 -7.35 6.83
N ASP A 117 -1.93 -7.22 8.15
CA ASP A 117 -1.41 -8.27 9.02
C ASP A 117 -2.20 -9.58 8.87
N GLY A 118 -1.48 -10.66 8.60
CA GLY A 118 -2.06 -11.98 8.37
C GLY A 118 -2.64 -12.19 6.97
N LEU A 119 -2.42 -11.28 6.00
CA LEU A 119 -2.80 -11.52 4.61
C LEU A 119 -2.02 -12.70 4.00
N PHE A 120 -0.75 -12.87 4.38
CA PHE A 120 0.12 -13.97 3.94
C PHE A 120 0.59 -14.82 5.15
N PRO A 121 0.82 -16.13 4.95
CA PRO A 121 0.60 -16.89 3.73
C PRO A 121 -0.89 -17.15 3.47
N ILE A 122 -1.26 -17.25 2.19
CA ILE A 122 -2.63 -17.54 1.79
C ILE A 122 -2.83 -19.05 1.86
N MET A 123 -3.77 -19.50 2.69
CA MET A 123 -3.96 -20.92 2.97
C MET A 123 -4.87 -21.62 1.94
N ASN A 124 -5.73 -20.86 1.25
CA ASN A 124 -6.68 -21.40 0.29
C ASN A 124 -6.73 -20.53 -0.98
N VAL A 125 -6.75 -21.18 -2.15
CA VAL A 125 -6.88 -20.53 -3.47
C VAL A 125 -8.33 -20.08 -3.71
N ASN A 126 -9.29 -20.60 -2.97
CA ASN A 126 -10.70 -20.26 -3.16
C ASN A 126 -10.90 -18.76 -2.94
N ASN A 127 -11.31 -18.08 -4.01
CA ASN A 127 -11.75 -16.70 -3.94
C ASN A 127 -12.83 -16.59 -2.84
N PRO A 128 -12.67 -15.70 -1.86
CA PRO A 128 -13.59 -15.62 -0.72
C PRO A 128 -15.00 -15.16 -1.11
N ASN A 129 -15.24 -14.76 -2.37
CA ASN A 129 -16.53 -14.32 -2.92
C ASN A 129 -17.18 -13.24 -2.04
N VAL A 130 -16.36 -12.29 -1.60
CA VAL A 130 -16.79 -11.17 -0.75
C VAL A 130 -17.29 -10.05 -1.64
N ASP A 131 -18.47 -9.51 -1.30
CA ASP A 131 -18.94 -8.27 -1.88
C ASP A 131 -18.08 -7.10 -1.35
N LEU A 132 -17.25 -6.53 -2.23
CA LEU A 132 -16.34 -5.44 -1.91
C LEU A 132 -17.04 -4.13 -1.56
N GLN A 133 -18.33 -4.01 -1.89
CA GLN A 133 -19.16 -2.83 -1.66
C GLN A 133 -19.97 -2.94 -0.36
N SER A 134 -20.02 -4.14 0.22
CA SER A 134 -20.73 -4.39 1.46
C SER A 134 -20.06 -3.68 2.63
N ALA A 135 -20.86 -3.04 3.50
CA ALA A 135 -20.38 -2.45 4.74
C ALA A 135 -19.74 -3.50 5.67
N VAL A 136 -20.15 -4.77 5.55
CA VAL A 136 -19.69 -5.90 6.37
C VAL A 136 -18.18 -6.10 6.28
N ARG A 137 -17.53 -5.67 5.19
CA ARG A 137 -16.07 -5.74 5.05
C ARG A 137 -15.30 -4.98 6.13
N TRP A 138 -15.95 -4.07 6.86
CA TRP A 138 -15.34 -3.24 7.91
C TRP A 138 -15.69 -3.70 9.33
N ASP A 139 -16.51 -4.74 9.49
CA ASP A 139 -17.04 -5.16 10.80
C ASP A 139 -16.00 -5.87 11.67
N SER A 140 -14.95 -6.43 11.05
CA SER A 140 -13.86 -7.12 11.75
C SER A 140 -12.59 -7.13 10.90
N ASP A 141 -11.45 -7.37 11.56
CA ASP A 141 -10.16 -7.54 10.88
C ASP A 141 -10.19 -8.73 9.89
N GLU A 142 -10.95 -9.78 10.19
CA GLU A 142 -11.13 -10.91 9.28
C GLU A 142 -11.92 -10.54 8.04
N ALA A 143 -13.02 -9.79 8.19
CA ALA A 143 -13.79 -9.29 7.06
C ALA A 143 -12.95 -8.35 6.18
N LYS A 144 -12.13 -7.48 6.81
CA LYS A 144 -11.21 -6.58 6.12
C LYS A 144 -10.15 -7.37 5.34
N ARG A 145 -9.54 -8.38 5.97
CA ARG A 145 -8.60 -9.30 5.30
C ARG A 145 -9.23 -10.00 4.10
N SER A 146 -10.44 -10.55 4.25
CA SER A 146 -11.12 -11.25 3.16
C SER A 146 -11.47 -10.32 2.00
N ALA A 147 -11.84 -9.07 2.28
CA ALA A 147 -12.07 -8.08 1.23
C ALA A 147 -10.79 -7.68 0.50
N VAL A 148 -9.69 -7.44 1.22
CA VAL A 148 -8.38 -7.16 0.60
C VAL A 148 -7.85 -8.36 -0.18
N LEU A 149 -8.08 -9.57 0.30
CA LEU A 149 -7.77 -10.80 -0.45
C LEU A 149 -8.58 -10.87 -1.76
N MET A 150 -9.86 -10.53 -1.73
CA MET A 150 -10.70 -10.44 -2.93
C MET A 150 -10.18 -9.39 -3.93
N GLU A 151 -9.81 -8.19 -3.46
CA GLU A 151 -9.17 -7.16 -4.29
C GLU A 151 -7.85 -7.66 -4.92
N LEU A 152 -7.06 -8.42 -4.15
CA LEU A 152 -5.85 -9.05 -4.66
C LEU A 152 -6.17 -10.06 -5.77
N PHE A 153 -7.19 -10.90 -5.60
CA PHE A 153 -7.63 -11.83 -6.65
C PHE A 153 -8.12 -11.12 -7.92
N LEU A 154 -8.75 -9.94 -7.81
CA LEU A 154 -9.19 -9.15 -8.97
C LEU A 154 -8.03 -8.64 -9.83
N VAL A 155 -6.87 -8.35 -9.22
CA VAL A 155 -5.67 -7.91 -9.97
C VAL A 155 -4.75 -9.05 -10.35
N MET A 156 -4.87 -10.20 -9.69
CA MET A 156 -4.00 -11.34 -9.88
C MET A 156 -4.40 -12.12 -11.14
N PRO A 157 -3.49 -12.32 -12.11
CA PRO A 157 -3.71 -13.26 -13.19
C PRO A 157 -3.98 -14.67 -12.65
N GLU A 158 -4.91 -15.40 -13.29
CA GLU A 158 -5.26 -16.78 -12.89
C GLU A 158 -4.06 -17.72 -12.83
N SER A 159 -3.04 -17.48 -13.68
CA SER A 159 -1.80 -18.26 -13.70
C SER A 159 -1.00 -18.16 -12.39
N LEU A 160 -1.20 -17.10 -11.59
CA LEU A 160 -0.51 -16.91 -10.31
C LEU A 160 -1.34 -17.34 -9.09
N HIS A 161 -2.63 -17.67 -9.25
CA HIS A 161 -3.50 -18.04 -8.12
C HIS A 161 -2.98 -19.26 -7.35
N LYS A 162 -2.43 -20.25 -8.05
CA LYS A 162 -1.82 -21.43 -7.41
C LYS A 162 -0.52 -21.08 -6.67
N GLU A 163 0.25 -20.13 -7.20
CA GLU A 163 1.52 -19.71 -6.63
C GLU A 163 1.34 -18.89 -5.35
N MET A 164 0.23 -18.16 -5.20
CA MET A 164 -0.12 -17.47 -3.95
C MET A 164 -0.13 -18.38 -2.72
N VAL A 165 -0.46 -19.66 -2.92
CA VAL A 165 -0.54 -20.68 -1.86
C VAL A 165 0.73 -21.53 -1.82
N LYS A 166 1.25 -21.94 -2.98
CA LYS A 166 2.37 -22.90 -3.05
C LYS A 166 3.74 -22.26 -2.87
N TYR A 167 3.91 -21.03 -3.34
CA TYR A 167 5.21 -20.39 -3.37
C TYR A 167 5.50 -19.74 -2.01
N LYS A 168 6.37 -20.37 -1.22
CA LYS A 168 6.70 -19.93 0.15
C LYS A 168 7.18 -18.48 0.24
N LEU A 169 7.80 -17.96 -0.82
CA LEU A 169 8.31 -16.58 -0.85
C LEU A 169 7.31 -15.58 -1.45
N PHE A 170 6.08 -15.99 -1.78
CA PHE A 170 5.11 -15.12 -2.41
C PHE A 170 4.85 -13.86 -1.57
N GLY A 171 4.50 -14.04 -0.30
CA GLY A 171 4.18 -12.94 0.60
C GLY A 171 5.36 -11.99 0.82
N SER A 172 6.59 -12.52 0.93
CA SER A 172 7.78 -11.68 1.14
C SER A 172 8.16 -10.90 -0.11
N VAL A 173 8.10 -11.51 -1.30
CA VAL A 173 8.33 -10.84 -2.58
C VAL A 173 7.28 -9.75 -2.81
N PHE A 174 6.00 -10.10 -2.64
CA PHE A 174 4.88 -9.17 -2.81
C PHE A 174 5.01 -7.96 -1.88
N THR A 175 5.22 -8.21 -0.57
CA THR A 175 5.34 -7.15 0.45
C THR A 175 6.56 -6.25 0.19
N THR A 176 7.69 -6.84 -0.20
CA THR A 176 8.90 -6.08 -0.53
C THR A 176 8.65 -5.14 -1.70
N VAL A 177 8.08 -5.66 -2.79
CA VAL A 177 7.82 -4.86 -3.99
C VAL A 177 6.75 -3.80 -3.75
N LEU A 178 5.70 -4.11 -3.00
CA LEU A 178 4.67 -3.14 -2.60
C LEU A 178 5.26 -1.98 -1.80
N ASN A 179 6.07 -2.26 -0.78
CA ASN A 179 6.72 -1.23 0.04
C ASN A 179 7.68 -0.35 -0.79
N GLN A 180 8.40 -0.97 -1.73
CA GLN A 180 9.26 -0.25 -2.66
C GLN A 180 8.43 0.64 -3.59
N GLU A 181 7.33 0.14 -4.15
CA GLU A 181 6.48 0.91 -5.06
C GLU A 181 5.81 2.08 -4.35
N ARG A 182 5.30 1.87 -3.12
CA ARG A 182 4.77 2.95 -2.27
C ARG A 182 5.82 4.05 -2.08
N SER A 183 7.05 3.67 -1.73
CA SER A 183 8.15 4.62 -1.55
C SER A 183 8.49 5.36 -2.85
N ASN A 184 8.49 4.65 -3.98
CA ASN A 184 8.75 5.22 -5.30
C ASN A 184 7.64 6.19 -5.74
N MET A 185 6.37 5.89 -5.46
CA MET A 185 5.24 6.77 -5.76
C MET A 185 5.36 8.07 -4.96
N LEU A 186 5.58 7.95 -3.65
CA LEU A 186 5.73 9.11 -2.77
C LEU A 186 6.93 9.97 -3.14
N HIS A 187 8.04 9.37 -3.52
CA HIS A 187 9.20 10.12 -4.02
C HIS A 187 8.85 10.92 -5.27
N ALA A 188 8.16 10.33 -6.24
CA ALA A 188 7.75 11.03 -7.46
C ALA A 188 6.84 12.23 -7.14
N VAL A 189 5.89 12.04 -6.22
CA VAL A 189 4.98 13.09 -5.77
C VAL A 189 5.71 14.20 -4.99
N LYS A 190 6.71 13.85 -4.15
CA LYS A 190 7.56 14.82 -3.45
C LYS A 190 8.34 15.70 -4.44
N GLU A 191 8.98 15.08 -5.43
CA GLU A 191 9.73 15.81 -6.48
C GLU A 191 8.83 16.78 -7.26
N ALA A 192 7.57 16.41 -7.46
CA ALA A 192 6.60 17.24 -8.17
C ALA A 192 5.78 18.20 -7.29
N SER A 193 6.03 18.22 -5.98
CA SER A 193 5.23 19.02 -5.03
C SER A 193 5.09 20.50 -5.42
N PRO A 194 6.12 21.21 -5.93
CA PRO A 194 5.95 22.59 -6.38
C PRO A 194 4.86 22.77 -7.46
N LEU A 195 4.73 21.81 -8.38
CA LEU A 195 3.71 21.82 -9.42
C LEU A 195 2.33 21.45 -8.86
N ILE A 196 2.29 20.42 -8.02
CA ILE A 196 1.06 19.93 -7.38
C ILE A 196 0.36 21.05 -6.61
N PHE A 197 1.13 21.81 -5.82
CA PHE A 197 0.63 22.84 -4.91
C PHE A 197 0.58 24.24 -5.54
N ALA A 198 0.99 24.41 -6.80
CA ALA A 198 0.95 25.70 -7.50
C ALA A 198 -0.44 26.35 -7.49
N THR A 199 -1.50 25.53 -7.54
CA THR A 199 -2.90 26.00 -7.52
C THR A 199 -3.30 26.66 -6.21
N LEU A 200 -2.65 26.30 -5.10
CA LEU A 200 -2.90 26.88 -3.78
C LEU A 200 -2.09 28.17 -3.53
N LYS A 201 -1.25 28.59 -4.50
CA LYS A 201 -0.35 29.74 -4.37
C LYS A 201 0.58 29.64 -3.14
N VAL A 202 0.94 28.42 -2.75
CA VAL A 202 1.91 28.21 -1.66
C VAL A 202 3.24 28.84 -2.08
N PRO A 203 3.82 29.77 -1.28
CA PRO A 203 4.74 30.77 -1.82
C PRO A 203 6.13 30.26 -2.22
N ASP A 204 6.52 29.05 -1.80
CA ASP A 204 7.90 28.59 -1.97
C ASP A 204 8.04 27.07 -2.13
N ALA A 205 8.69 26.65 -3.21
CA ALA A 205 9.06 25.25 -3.46
C ALA A 205 9.97 24.67 -2.35
N ILE A 206 10.74 25.53 -1.67
CA ILE A 206 11.67 25.17 -0.59
C ILE A 206 10.92 24.56 0.62
N ILE A 207 9.63 24.86 0.78
CA ILE A 207 8.79 24.28 1.84
C ILE A 207 8.76 22.74 1.75
N PHE A 208 8.82 22.19 0.53
CA PHE A 208 8.81 20.74 0.33
C PHE A 208 10.18 20.08 0.49
N ALA A 209 11.27 20.86 0.48
CA ALA A 209 12.63 20.35 0.54
C ALA A 209 13.03 19.83 1.93
N SER A 210 12.35 20.27 3.00
CA SER A 210 12.66 19.86 4.37
C SER A 210 11.42 19.73 5.23
N PRO A 211 11.31 18.68 6.08
CA PRO A 211 10.30 18.59 7.13
C PRO A 211 10.22 19.83 8.04
N ALA A 212 11.35 20.49 8.30
CA ALA A 212 11.38 21.68 9.15
C ALA A 212 10.57 22.84 8.54
N HIS A 213 10.77 23.12 7.26
CA HIS A 213 10.05 24.21 6.59
C HIS A 213 8.53 24.00 6.57
N LYS A 214 8.07 22.74 6.45
CA LYS A 214 6.63 22.43 6.53
C LYS A 214 6.02 22.71 7.89
N ARG A 215 6.80 22.60 8.98
CA ARG A 215 6.31 22.85 10.34
C ARG A 215 6.15 24.33 10.62
N ASP A 216 7.07 25.13 10.10
CA ASP A 216 7.16 26.55 10.40
C ASP A 216 6.29 27.41 9.46
N ASP A 217 5.84 26.84 8.34
CA ASP A 217 4.98 27.51 7.38
C ASP A 217 3.51 27.52 7.81
N LEU A 218 2.96 28.72 7.98
CA LEU A 218 1.59 28.93 8.46
C LEU A 218 0.53 28.43 7.48
N ASP A 219 0.75 28.57 6.17
CA ASP A 219 -0.21 28.17 5.14
C ASP A 219 -0.31 26.63 5.10
N MET A 220 0.84 25.94 5.16
CA MET A 220 0.87 24.48 5.26
C MET A 220 0.24 23.96 6.54
N TRP A 221 0.47 24.66 7.66
CA TRP A 221 -0.13 24.34 8.93
C TRP A 221 -1.66 24.46 8.85
N GLN A 222 -2.19 25.55 8.30
CA GLN A 222 -3.63 25.76 8.11
C GLN A 222 -4.26 24.74 7.15
N LEU A 223 -3.54 24.31 6.11
CA LEU A 223 -4.03 23.31 5.17
C LEU A 223 -4.05 21.89 5.73
N SER A 224 -3.15 21.59 6.68
CA SER A 224 -2.96 20.23 7.23
C SER A 224 -3.67 19.98 8.56
N MET A 225 -4.00 21.05 9.30
CA MET A 225 -4.66 20.96 10.60
C MET A 225 -6.07 21.55 10.58
N LYS A 226 -6.92 21.03 11.47
CA LYS A 226 -8.22 21.60 11.81
C LYS A 226 -8.25 21.79 13.33
N GLU A 227 -8.59 22.98 13.79
CA GLU A 227 -8.66 23.31 15.22
C GLU A 227 -7.33 23.01 15.96
N GLY A 228 -6.20 23.23 15.29
CA GLY A 228 -4.86 23.00 15.84
C GLY A 228 -4.44 21.54 15.95
N MET A 229 -5.24 20.61 15.42
CA MET A 229 -4.95 19.17 15.44
C MET A 229 -4.95 18.59 14.03
N TYR A 230 -4.13 17.57 13.81
CA TYR A 230 -4.16 16.82 12.56
C TYR A 230 -5.45 15.98 12.45
N HIS A 231 -6.43 16.51 11.72
CA HIS A 231 -7.74 15.89 11.54
C HIS A 231 -7.85 15.15 10.20
N ARG A 232 -8.60 14.04 10.15
CA ARG A 232 -8.89 13.29 8.91
C ARG A 232 -9.71 14.04 7.86
N LEU A 233 -10.24 15.19 8.26
CA LEU A 233 -10.93 16.14 7.38
C LEU A 233 -10.09 17.42 7.31
N ALA A 234 -8.80 17.27 7.03
CA ALA A 234 -7.89 18.40 6.87
C ALA A 234 -8.38 19.30 5.73
N PRO A 235 -8.28 20.64 5.86
CA PRO A 235 -8.73 21.59 4.83
C PRO A 235 -8.25 21.28 3.41
N ILE A 236 -7.01 20.80 3.25
CA ILE A 236 -6.44 20.43 1.95
C ILE A 236 -7.26 19.40 1.16
N LEU A 237 -8.09 18.60 1.83
CA LEU A 237 -8.88 17.54 1.19
C LEU A 237 -10.16 18.09 0.55
N PHE A 238 -10.53 19.34 0.80
CA PHE A 238 -11.75 19.94 0.29
C PHE A 238 -11.50 20.72 -1.01
N ALA A 239 -12.54 20.82 -1.85
CA ALA A 239 -12.51 21.61 -3.09
C ALA A 239 -12.14 23.09 -2.83
N ASP A 240 -12.63 23.66 -1.73
CA ASP A 240 -12.19 24.93 -1.17
C ASP A 240 -11.68 24.68 0.27
N PRO A 241 -10.38 24.85 0.55
CA PRO A 241 -9.84 24.64 1.89
C PRO A 241 -10.47 25.53 2.97
N ASN A 242 -11.08 26.66 2.60
CA ASN A 242 -11.76 27.54 3.56
C ASN A 242 -13.18 27.07 3.90
N GLN A 243 -13.70 26.07 3.19
CA GLN A 243 -15.06 25.57 3.34
C GLN A 243 -15.07 24.04 3.48
N ALA A 244 -15.26 23.56 4.70
CA ALA A 244 -15.35 22.13 5.00
C ALA A 244 -16.74 21.53 4.67
N MET A 245 -17.19 21.72 3.43
CA MET A 245 -18.46 21.19 2.93
C MET A 245 -18.28 19.72 2.50
N TRP A 246 -19.15 18.84 2.98
CA TRP A 246 -19.08 17.40 2.66
C TRP A 246 -19.08 17.14 1.15
N ASP A 247 -19.87 17.89 0.37
CA ASP A 247 -19.92 17.75 -1.08
C ASP A 247 -18.58 18.02 -1.79
N GLY A 248 -17.72 18.83 -1.17
CA GLY A 248 -16.38 19.14 -1.64
C GLY A 248 -15.28 18.26 -1.04
N PHE A 249 -15.61 17.37 -0.10
CA PHE A 249 -14.63 16.47 0.51
C PHE A 249 -14.01 15.52 -0.52
N LEU A 250 -12.70 15.34 -0.47
CA LEU A 250 -11.84 14.65 -1.44
C LEU A 250 -11.89 15.23 -2.87
N LYS A 251 -12.36 16.47 -3.07
CA LYS A 251 -12.40 17.13 -4.39
C LYS A 251 -11.42 18.29 -4.52
N SER A 252 -10.35 18.26 -3.75
CA SER A 252 -9.26 19.22 -3.87
C SER A 252 -8.51 19.04 -5.21
N PRO A 253 -8.26 20.11 -5.98
CA PRO A 253 -7.45 20.06 -7.19
C PRO A 253 -6.03 19.48 -6.96
N VAL A 254 -5.50 19.64 -5.75
CA VAL A 254 -4.20 19.09 -5.32
C VAL A 254 -4.20 17.57 -5.39
N LEU A 255 -5.31 16.93 -5.01
CA LEU A 255 -5.44 15.47 -5.09
C LEU A 255 -5.39 15.01 -6.55
N VAL A 256 -6.10 15.70 -7.44
CA VAL A 256 -6.06 15.41 -8.88
C VAL A 256 -4.64 15.58 -9.44
N ASN A 257 -3.90 16.59 -9.00
CA ASN A 257 -2.53 16.80 -9.43
C ASN A 257 -1.61 15.65 -8.95
N ILE A 258 -1.75 15.21 -7.70
CA ILE A 258 -1.01 14.05 -7.15
C ILE A 258 -1.29 12.80 -7.97
N GLU A 259 -2.56 12.52 -8.26
CA GLU A 259 -2.93 11.38 -9.08
C GLU A 259 -2.48 11.52 -10.54
N SER A 260 -2.38 12.75 -11.03
CA SER A 260 -1.84 13.05 -12.35
C SER A 260 -0.32 12.85 -12.42
N GLU A 261 0.43 12.91 -11.31
CA GLU A 261 1.86 12.52 -11.27
C GLU A 261 2.10 11.03 -11.47
N LEU A 262 1.06 10.21 -11.36
CA LEU A 262 1.11 8.82 -11.82
C LEU A 262 1.04 8.72 -13.36
N LYS A 263 0.82 9.85 -14.04
CA LYS A 263 1.00 10.07 -15.49
C LYS A 263 2.37 10.72 -15.78
N PRO A 264 2.92 10.63 -17.01
CA PRO A 264 4.24 11.12 -17.30
C PRO A 264 4.11 12.64 -17.47
N ILE A 265 4.50 13.40 -16.46
CA ILE A 265 4.22 14.83 -16.35
C ILE A 265 5.07 15.75 -17.24
N LYS A 266 5.71 15.20 -18.26
CA LYS A 266 6.41 16.04 -19.23
C LYS A 266 5.50 16.74 -20.25
N ASN A 267 4.22 16.36 -20.39
CA ASN A 267 3.40 16.85 -21.53
C ASN A 267 2.13 17.63 -21.15
N THR A 268 1.52 17.42 -19.98
CA THR A 268 0.22 18.04 -19.65
C THR A 268 0.36 19.39 -18.95
N LEU A 269 1.34 19.57 -18.06
CA LEU A 269 1.51 20.83 -17.32
C LEU A 269 2.27 21.91 -18.11
N THR A 270 3.12 21.51 -19.07
CA THR A 270 4.01 22.44 -19.78
C THR A 270 3.57 22.77 -21.21
N ASN A 271 2.46 22.19 -21.72
CA ASN A 271 2.00 22.32 -23.11
C ASN A 271 3.09 22.03 -24.19
N ALA A 272 4.23 21.44 -23.80
CA ALA A 272 5.31 21.13 -24.70
C ALA A 272 5.00 19.82 -25.43
N LYS A 273 4.94 19.86 -26.76
CA LYS A 273 4.82 18.66 -27.60
C LYS A 273 6.07 17.80 -27.39
N SER A 274 6.00 16.75 -26.56
CA SER A 274 7.14 15.83 -26.43
C SER A 274 7.06 14.68 -27.42
N HIS A 275 8.18 14.44 -28.09
CA HIS A 275 8.43 13.26 -28.88
C HIS A 275 9.22 12.28 -28.01
N GLY A 276 8.59 11.17 -27.60
CA GLY A 276 9.31 9.97 -27.15
C GLY A 276 9.67 9.82 -25.66
N GLY A 277 9.00 10.50 -24.73
CA GLY A 277 9.23 10.28 -23.29
C GLY A 277 8.83 8.86 -22.81
N PRO A 278 9.43 8.36 -21.70
CA PRO A 278 9.02 7.09 -21.08
C PRO A 278 7.52 7.07 -20.76
N ARG A 279 6.87 5.92 -20.95
CA ARG A 279 5.47 5.72 -20.56
C ARG A 279 5.30 5.94 -19.06
N ALA A 280 4.16 6.52 -18.68
CA ALA A 280 3.80 6.69 -17.28
C ALA A 280 3.64 5.38 -16.55
N ARG A 281 3.78 5.41 -15.22
CA ARG A 281 3.46 4.25 -14.37
C ARG A 281 2.03 3.74 -14.59
N GLY A 282 1.04 4.64 -14.60
CA GLY A 282 -0.35 4.24 -14.86
C GLY A 282 -0.56 3.59 -16.23
N GLN A 283 0.11 4.12 -17.26
CA GLN A 283 0.06 3.59 -18.62
C GLN A 283 0.79 2.24 -18.76
N LEU A 284 1.90 2.06 -18.04
CA LEU A 284 2.65 0.79 -18.00
C LEU A 284 1.78 -0.35 -17.45
N HIS A 285 0.84 -0.05 -16.55
CA HIS A 285 -0.08 -1.02 -15.97
C HIS A 285 -1.48 -1.03 -16.63
N GLY A 286 -1.67 -0.26 -17.70
CA GLY A 286 -2.94 -0.21 -18.44
C GLY A 286 -4.11 0.37 -17.64
N ILE A 287 -3.84 1.25 -16.67
CA ILE A 287 -4.85 1.87 -15.82
C ILE A 287 -5.61 2.92 -16.64
N LYS A 288 -6.94 2.78 -16.73
CA LYS A 288 -7.82 3.63 -17.56
C LYS A 288 -8.78 4.51 -16.76
N SER A 289 -8.94 4.23 -15.47
CA SER A 289 -9.79 4.97 -14.55
C SER A 289 -9.14 4.98 -13.16
N VAL A 290 -9.55 5.92 -12.33
CA VAL A 290 -9.21 5.88 -10.91
C VAL A 290 -10.04 4.81 -10.20
N THR A 291 -9.51 4.31 -9.09
CA THR A 291 -10.20 3.45 -8.13
C THR A 291 -10.36 4.19 -6.82
N GLU A 292 -11.25 3.70 -5.95
CA GLU A 292 -11.45 4.25 -4.61
C GLU A 292 -10.16 4.19 -3.79
N GLY A 293 -9.42 3.09 -3.89
CA GLY A 293 -8.13 2.91 -3.22
C GLY A 293 -7.05 3.88 -3.70
N LEU A 294 -7.11 4.28 -4.97
CA LEU A 294 -6.24 5.32 -5.53
C LEU A 294 -6.63 6.70 -4.98
N ILE A 295 -7.91 7.07 -4.99
CA ILE A 295 -8.38 8.36 -4.43
C ILE A 295 -8.08 8.49 -2.94
N ALA A 296 -8.17 7.39 -2.19
CA ALA A 296 -7.86 7.35 -0.77
C ALA A 296 -6.35 7.59 -0.47
N LEU A 297 -5.47 7.52 -1.48
CA LEU A 297 -4.06 7.85 -1.35
C LEU A 297 -3.89 9.32 -0.95
N ALA A 298 -3.45 9.53 0.29
CA ALA A 298 -3.61 10.83 0.93
C ALA A 298 -2.57 11.86 0.48
N ALA A 299 -3.05 12.99 -0.07
CA ALA A 299 -2.29 14.26 -0.11
C ALA A 299 -1.83 14.73 1.27
N ARG A 300 -2.52 14.29 2.33
CA ARG A 300 -2.22 14.69 3.70
C ARG A 300 -0.78 14.40 4.09
N TYR A 301 -0.23 13.25 3.67
CA TYR A 301 1.16 12.91 3.96
C TYR A 301 2.15 13.96 3.41
N LEU A 302 1.89 14.52 2.23
CA LEU A 302 2.80 15.50 1.61
C LEU A 302 2.92 16.80 2.40
N LEU A 303 1.88 17.16 3.13
CA LEU A 303 1.88 18.36 3.98
C LEU A 303 2.47 18.12 5.37
N THR A 304 2.77 16.88 5.71
CA THR A 304 3.27 16.55 7.03
C THR A 304 4.79 16.56 7.06
N PRO A 305 5.39 16.81 8.24
CA PRO A 305 6.82 16.66 8.43
C PRO A 305 7.27 15.19 8.52
N ASP A 306 6.36 14.20 8.43
CA ASP A 306 6.76 12.81 8.59
C ASP A 306 7.73 12.36 7.49
N PRO A 307 8.92 11.83 7.85
CA PRO A 307 9.95 11.49 6.88
C PRO A 307 9.53 10.34 5.96
N LYS A 308 8.66 9.44 6.44
CA LYS A 308 8.17 8.26 5.71
C LYS A 308 6.66 8.08 5.93
N LEU A 309 5.97 7.60 4.90
CA LEU A 309 4.59 7.14 5.05
C LEU A 309 4.59 5.74 5.68
N GLN A 310 4.22 5.68 6.95
CA GLN A 310 4.01 4.46 7.73
C GLN A 310 2.52 4.38 8.12
N SER A 311 2.09 3.29 8.76
CA SER A 311 0.71 3.19 9.28
C SER A 311 0.41 4.29 10.31
N MET A 312 1.41 4.68 11.10
CA MET A 312 1.40 5.79 12.04
C MET A 312 2.55 6.75 11.75
N GLY A 313 2.26 8.05 11.66
CA GLY A 313 3.29 9.09 11.51
C GLY A 313 4.26 9.12 12.68
N SER A 314 5.56 9.10 12.41
CA SER A 314 6.59 9.05 13.44
C SER A 314 6.64 10.34 14.27
N GLU A 315 6.40 11.49 13.64
CA GLU A 315 6.42 12.81 14.28
C GLU A 315 5.00 13.28 14.60
N THR A 316 4.10 13.23 13.62
CA THR A 316 2.75 13.81 13.74
C THR A 316 1.78 12.92 14.51
N LYS A 317 2.11 11.63 14.67
CA LYS A 317 1.22 10.58 15.21
C LYS A 317 -0.09 10.43 14.44
N ILE A 318 -0.12 10.81 13.16
CA ILE A 318 -1.28 10.62 12.31
C ILE A 318 -1.45 9.12 12.00
N PRO A 319 -2.64 8.53 12.21
CA PRO A 319 -2.90 7.14 11.88
C PRO A 319 -3.26 7.02 10.39
N TYR A 320 -2.27 7.18 9.50
CA TYR A 320 -2.46 7.19 8.05
C TYR A 320 -3.23 5.99 7.50
N GLU A 321 -3.01 4.80 8.05
CA GLU A 321 -3.73 3.59 7.63
C GLU A 321 -5.21 3.66 8.02
N ALA A 322 -5.54 4.10 9.22
CA ALA A 322 -6.93 4.26 9.66
C ALA A 322 -7.65 5.39 8.91
N ASP A 323 -6.93 6.47 8.57
CA ASP A 323 -7.48 7.54 7.75
C ASP A 323 -7.73 7.08 6.32
N TYR A 324 -6.84 6.26 5.75
CA TYR A 324 -7.02 5.61 4.46
C TYR A 324 -8.28 4.75 4.44
N ASP A 325 -8.45 3.86 5.43
CA ASP A 325 -9.65 3.03 5.57
C ASP A 325 -10.92 3.89 5.66
N PHE A 326 -10.86 4.98 6.43
CA PHE A 326 -11.98 5.91 6.56
C PHE A 326 -12.38 6.51 5.20
N TYR A 327 -11.41 6.94 4.38
CA TYR A 327 -11.70 7.48 3.04
C TYR A 327 -12.28 6.39 2.12
N LEU A 328 -11.63 5.22 2.10
CA LEU A 328 -12.04 4.09 1.28
C LEU A 328 -13.47 3.62 1.62
N GLN A 329 -13.80 3.54 2.92
CA GLN A 329 -15.14 3.21 3.38
C GLN A 329 -16.20 4.19 2.86
N HIS A 330 -15.90 5.49 2.78
CA HIS A 330 -16.86 6.47 2.27
C HIS A 330 -17.01 6.40 0.76
N LEU A 331 -15.92 6.16 0.04
CA LEU A 331 -15.93 6.02 -1.43
C LEU A 331 -16.68 4.76 -1.88
N LEU A 332 -16.54 3.65 -1.17
CA LEU A 332 -17.21 2.39 -1.51
C LEU A 332 -18.73 2.37 -1.19
N LYS A 333 -19.27 3.38 -0.49
CA LYS A 333 -20.72 3.45 -0.22
C LYS A 333 -21.57 3.71 -1.48
N GLN A 334 -20.96 4.00 -2.63
CA GLN A 334 -21.65 4.36 -3.88
C GLN A 334 -22.72 5.45 -3.73
N SER A 335 -22.53 6.34 -2.74
CA SER A 335 -23.38 7.51 -2.59
C SER A 335 -23.24 8.46 -3.79
N THR A 336 -24.20 9.35 -3.99
CA THR A 336 -24.11 10.43 -5.00
C THR A 336 -22.82 11.23 -4.86
N TRP A 337 -22.39 11.48 -3.62
CA TRP A 337 -21.09 12.08 -3.31
C TRP A 337 -19.93 11.24 -3.85
N ALA A 338 -19.87 9.94 -3.53
CA ALA A 338 -18.78 9.06 -3.93
C ALA A 338 -18.65 8.93 -5.45
N ILE A 339 -19.77 8.74 -6.15
CA ILE A 339 -19.84 8.69 -7.61
C ILE A 339 -19.33 10.01 -8.20
N GLY A 340 -19.78 11.15 -7.66
CA GLY A 340 -19.32 12.47 -8.07
C GLY A 340 -17.83 12.70 -7.83
N THR A 341 -17.27 12.16 -6.74
CA THR A 341 -15.83 12.18 -6.45
C THR A 341 -15.05 11.34 -7.45
N ILE A 342 -15.45 10.10 -7.72
CA ILE A 342 -14.80 9.25 -8.73
C ILE A 342 -14.83 9.91 -10.11
N HIS A 343 -15.97 10.48 -10.51
CA HIS A 343 -16.09 11.22 -11.76
C HIS A 343 -15.16 12.43 -11.80
N PHE A 344 -15.10 13.23 -10.72
CA PHE A 344 -14.19 14.38 -10.61
C PHE A 344 -12.73 13.98 -10.89
N PHE A 345 -12.25 12.90 -10.28
CA PHE A 345 -10.90 12.39 -10.54
C PHE A 345 -10.75 11.82 -11.94
N ASN A 346 -11.72 11.05 -12.47
CA ASN A 346 -11.62 10.53 -13.83
C ASN A 346 -11.53 11.65 -14.88
N THR A 347 -12.34 12.70 -14.74
CA THR A 347 -12.25 13.89 -15.60
C THR A 347 -10.92 14.61 -15.43
N GLY A 348 -10.50 14.86 -14.19
CA GLY A 348 -9.27 15.61 -13.89
C GLY A 348 -8.00 14.87 -14.33
N VAL A 349 -7.93 13.57 -14.04
CA VAL A 349 -6.76 12.73 -14.32
C VAL A 349 -6.77 12.28 -15.77
N PHE A 350 -7.86 11.71 -16.29
CA PHE A 350 -7.94 11.10 -17.62
C PHE A 350 -8.45 12.01 -18.73
N GLY A 351 -8.91 13.23 -18.40
CA GLY A 351 -9.53 14.10 -19.38
C GLY A 351 -10.84 13.53 -19.91
N ASP A 352 -11.46 12.62 -19.15
CA ASP A 352 -12.74 12.02 -19.50
C ASP A 352 -13.81 13.10 -19.43
N LYS A 353 -14.04 13.73 -20.59
CA LYS A 353 -15.17 14.61 -20.84
C LYS A 353 -16.33 13.68 -21.07
N GLY A 354 -16.88 13.12 -19.99
CA GLY A 354 -17.96 12.15 -20.06
C GLY A 354 -18.95 12.55 -21.14
N ASP A 355 -19.27 11.61 -22.03
CA ASP A 355 -20.20 11.85 -23.13
C ASP A 355 -21.37 12.65 -22.58
N LYS A 356 -21.54 13.88 -23.09
CA LYS A 356 -22.59 14.80 -22.65
C LYS A 356 -23.88 14.00 -22.60
N ALA A 357 -24.37 13.72 -21.40
CA ALA A 357 -25.64 13.07 -21.20
C ALA A 357 -26.67 13.86 -22.00
N SER A 358 -27.15 13.25 -23.07
CA SER A 358 -28.21 13.70 -23.93
C SER A 358 -29.47 13.87 -23.08
N SER A 359 -29.60 15.02 -22.43
CA SER A 359 -30.88 15.56 -21.99
C SER A 359 -31.59 16.07 -23.24
N THR A 360 -32.22 15.16 -23.96
CA THR A 360 -33.33 15.52 -24.85
C THR A 360 -34.51 14.67 -24.42
N VAL A 361 -35.20 15.18 -23.40
CA VAL A 361 -36.63 14.90 -23.23
C VAL A 361 -37.29 15.43 -24.49
N SER A 362 -37.56 14.55 -25.45
CA SER A 362 -38.54 14.80 -26.50
C SER A 362 -39.79 14.02 -26.15
N GLU A 363 -40.66 14.73 -25.46
CA GLU A 363 -42.07 14.46 -25.35
C GLU A 363 -42.65 14.31 -26.78
N LYS A 364 -42.98 13.07 -27.16
CA LYS A 364 -43.94 12.79 -28.23
C LYS A 364 -44.98 11.82 -27.69
N THR A 365 -46.06 12.44 -27.22
CA THR A 365 -47.41 11.88 -27.20
C THR A 365 -47.70 11.15 -28.52
N HIS A 366 -47.99 9.85 -28.46
CA HIS A 366 -48.91 9.23 -29.40
C HIS A 366 -49.72 8.10 -28.73
N SER A 367 -50.99 8.43 -28.53
CA SER A 367 -52.18 7.63 -28.82
C SER A 367 -52.22 6.17 -28.33
N CYS A 368 -53.06 6.01 -27.31
CA CYS A 368 -53.85 4.83 -27.01
C CYS A 368 -54.37 4.11 -28.27
N SER A 369 -54.23 2.79 -28.31
CA SER A 369 -55.11 1.90 -29.04
C SER A 369 -55.28 0.62 -28.23
N HIS A 370 -56.46 0.54 -27.61
CA HIS A 370 -57.03 -0.65 -27.00
C HIS A 370 -56.94 -1.86 -27.94
N SER A 371 -56.46 -2.99 -27.43
CA SER A 371 -57.02 -4.28 -27.81
C SER A 371 -57.04 -5.22 -26.62
N HIS A 372 -58.27 -5.47 -26.21
CA HIS A 372 -58.77 -6.52 -25.33
C HIS A 372 -58.18 -7.89 -25.71
N MET A 373 -57.58 -8.60 -24.75
CA MET A 373 -57.64 -10.06 -24.76
C MET A 373 -58.00 -10.61 -23.37
N HIS A 374 -59.27 -11.00 -23.33
CA HIS A 374 -59.97 -11.94 -22.47
C HIS A 374 -59.07 -12.98 -21.74
N MET A 375 -59.04 -12.95 -20.41
CA MET A 375 -58.73 -14.14 -19.59
C MET A 375 -60.05 -14.74 -19.12
N GLY A 376 -60.42 -15.89 -19.70
CA GLY A 376 -61.44 -16.78 -19.16
C GLY A 376 -60.83 -17.72 -18.12
N ARG A 377 -61.35 -17.65 -16.88
CA ARG A 377 -61.24 -18.72 -15.88
C ARG A 377 -62.03 -19.94 -16.36
N GLN A 378 -61.51 -21.14 -16.15
CA GLN A 378 -62.31 -22.25 -15.63
C GLN A 378 -61.47 -23.11 -14.68
N PHE A 379 -62.01 -23.30 -13.48
CA PHE A 379 -61.68 -24.38 -12.55
C PHE A 379 -62.49 -25.61 -12.95
N SER A 380 -61.84 -26.77 -13.03
CA SER A 380 -62.26 -28.07 -12.48
C SER A 380 -61.10 -29.04 -12.56
#